data_AF-V3ZWX0-F1
#
_entry.id   AF-V3ZWX0-F1
#
_cell.length_a   1.000
_cell.length_b   1.000
_cell.length_c   1.000
_cell.angle_alpha   90.00
_cell.angle_beta   90.00
_cell.angle_gamma   90.00
#
_symmetry.space_group_name_H-M   'P 1'
#
loop_
_entity.id
_entity.type
_entity.pdbx_description
1 polymer ?
#
loop_
_entity_poly.entity_id
_entity_poly.type
_entity_poly.pdbx_seq_one_letter_code
_entity_poly.pdbx_strand_id
1 'polypeptide(L)' 'CGRDESTCSTGECIPRDYICDGEQDCVDGSDEQCAEPLPCEPNEFRCTNGRCAMKIWRCDGDNDCGDGSDE' A
#
# COMPACT_ATOMS: atom_id res chain seq x y z
N CYS A 1 10.99 -12.77 9.35
CA CYS A 1 9.86 -12.64 8.42
C CYS A 1 10.20 -13.36 7.12
N GLY A 2 9.21 -13.96 6.47
CA GLY A 2 9.33 -14.66 5.18
C GLY A 2 9.55 -13.72 4.00
N ARG A 3 9.55 -14.27 2.78
CA ARG A 3 9.74 -13.48 1.54
C ARG A 3 8.62 -12.47 1.27
N ASP A 4 7.43 -12.75 1.79
CA ASP A 4 6.21 -11.98 1.58
C ASP A 4 5.82 -11.17 2.83
N GLU A 5 6.72 -11.08 3.81
CA GLU A 5 6.47 -10.39 5.07
C GLU A 5 7.53 -9.30 5.32
N SER A 6 7.08 -8.16 5.81
CA SER A 6 7.90 -7.06 6.30
C SER A 6 8.00 -7.09 7.81
N THR A 7 9.17 -6.75 8.34
CA THR A 7 9.40 -6.66 9.78
C THR A 7 9.03 -5.27 10.28
N CYS A 8 8.11 -5.18 11.23
CA CYS A 8 7.81 -3.98 12.00
C CYS A 8 9.04 -3.52 12.81
N SER A 9 9.08 -2.25 13.21
CA SER A 9 10.15 -1.73 14.10
C SER A 9 10.17 -2.43 15.47
N THR A 10 9.04 -3.00 15.89
CA THR A 10 8.88 -3.81 17.10
C THR A 10 9.41 -5.24 16.97
N GLY A 11 9.69 -5.70 15.75
CA GLY A 11 10.13 -7.07 15.45
C GLY A 11 9.02 -8.04 15.05
N GLU A 12 7.77 -7.59 15.01
CA GLU A 12 6.63 -8.33 14.46
C GLU A 12 6.80 -8.50 12.94
N CYS A 13 6.22 -9.57 12.38
CA CYS A 13 6.20 -9.80 10.94
C CYS A 13 4.78 -9.64 10.43
N ILE A 14 4.58 -8.73 9.49
CA ILE A 14 3.30 -8.52 8.82
C ILE A 14 3.46 -8.73 7.31
N PRO A 15 2.40 -9.07 6.56
CA PRO A 15 2.42 -9.09 5.11
C PRO A 15 3.00 -7.81 4.51
N ARG A 16 3.72 -7.94 3.39
CA ARG A 16 4.28 -6.76 2.69
C ARG A 16 3.21 -5.82 2.17
N ASP A 17 2.03 -6.34 1.87
CA ASP A 17 0.84 -5.57 1.51
C ASP A 17 0.34 -4.65 2.63
N TYR A 18 0.63 -4.98 3.89
CA TYR A 18 0.20 -4.19 5.06
C TYR A 18 1.23 -3.15 5.47
N ILE A 19 2.06 -2.69 4.53
CA ILE A 19 3.02 -1.61 4.77
C ILE A 19 2.55 -0.41 3.96
N CYS A 20 2.32 0.71 4.62
CA CYS A 20 1.79 1.95 4.05
C CYS A 20 0.39 1.80 3.41
N ASP A 21 -0.43 0.87 3.87
CA ASP A 21 -1.76 0.64 3.31
C ASP A 21 -2.84 1.54 3.95
N GLY A 22 -2.45 2.34 4.95
CA GLY A 22 -3.34 3.27 5.64
C GLY A 22 -3.95 2.69 6.91
N GLU A 23 -3.63 1.45 7.26
CA GLU A 23 -4.06 0.77 8.47
C GLU A 23 -2.87 0.44 9.39
N GLN A 24 -3.13 0.43 10.69
CA GLN A 24 -2.09 0.15 11.68
C GLN A 24 -2.10 -1.35 11.98
N ASP A 25 -1.27 -2.09 11.26
CA ASP A 25 -0.99 -3.50 11.46
C ASP A 25 0.18 -3.74 12.41
N CYS A 26 1.20 -2.88 12.39
CA CYS A 26 2.21 -2.92 13.43
C CYS A 26 1.67 -2.31 14.73
N VAL A 27 2.00 -2.95 15.86
CA VAL A 27 1.68 -2.45 17.23
C VAL A 27 2.11 -0.99 17.46
N ASP A 28 3.19 -0.55 16.80
CA ASP A 28 3.73 0.81 16.90
C ASP A 28 3.34 1.71 15.70
N GLY A 29 2.57 1.22 14.74
CA GLY A 29 2.25 1.93 13.49
C GLY A 29 3.49 2.26 12.66
N SER A 30 4.50 1.38 12.71
CA SER A 30 5.77 1.57 11.99
C SER A 30 5.69 1.14 10.52
N ASP A 31 4.78 0.24 10.22
CA ASP A 31 4.25 -0.04 8.88
C ASP A 31 3.70 1.20 8.18
N GLU A 32 3.07 2.11 8.93
CA GLU A 32 2.48 3.33 8.39
C GLU A 32 3.44 4.54 8.37
N GLN A 33 4.64 4.38 8.93
CA GLN A 33 5.68 5.40 8.97
C GLN A 33 6.59 5.33 7.74
N CYS A 34 5.98 5.44 6.57
CA CYS A 34 6.69 5.36 5.31
C CYS A 34 7.33 6.71 4.97
N ALA A 35 8.64 6.80 5.17
CA ALA A 35 9.44 7.99 4.86
C ALA A 35 9.39 8.38 3.37
N GLU A 36 9.09 7.41 2.51
CA GLU A 36 8.77 7.60 1.10
C GLU A 36 7.56 6.70 0.79
N PRO A 37 6.57 7.16 0.00
CA PRO A 37 5.48 6.30 -0.44
C PRO A 37 6.10 5.10 -1.16
N LEU A 38 5.81 3.88 -0.69
CA LEU A 38 6.33 2.67 -1.30
C LEU A 38 6.09 2.73 -2.82
N PRO A 39 7.05 2.32 -3.64
CA PRO A 39 6.77 2.11 -5.05
C PRO A 39 5.66 1.05 -5.10
N CYS A 40 4.48 1.45 -5.59
CA CYS A 40 3.38 0.51 -5.85
C CYS A 40 3.93 -0.70 -6.62
N GLU A 41 3.31 -1.87 -6.44
CA GLU A 41 3.75 -3.09 -7.11
C GLU A 41 3.92 -2.86 -8.62
N PRO A 42 4.76 -3.66 -9.31
CA PRO A 42 4.95 -3.51 -10.76
C PRO A 42 3.63 -3.55 -11.57
N ASN A 43 2.58 -4.16 -11.03
CA ASN A 43 1.25 -4.23 -11.64
C ASN A 43 0.27 -3.14 -11.17
N GLU A 44 0.71 -2.27 -10.28
CA GLU A 44 -0.08 -1.19 -9.70
C GLU A 44 0.41 0.17 -10.19
N PHE A 45 -0.46 1.17 -10.10
CA PHE A 45 -0.14 2.56 -10.32
C PHE A 45 -0.52 3.38 -9.11
N ARG A 46 0.16 4.51 -8.97
CA ARG A 46 -0.05 5.44 -7.88
C ARG A 46 -1.18 6.41 -8.22
N CYS A 47 -2.23 6.37 -7.43
CA CYS A 47 -3.33 7.33 -7.40
C CYS A 47 -2.83 8.73 -7.00
N THR A 48 -3.60 9.78 -7.32
CA THR A 48 -3.23 11.16 -6.97
C THR A 48 -3.26 11.41 -5.46
N ASN A 49 -4.10 10.68 -4.72
CA ASN A 49 -4.14 10.71 -3.25
C ASN A 49 -2.99 9.92 -2.58
N GLY A 50 -2.12 9.28 -3.37
CA GLY A 50 -0.99 8.50 -2.86
C GLY A 50 -1.27 7.03 -2.60
N ARG A 51 -2.50 6.55 -2.80
CA ARG A 51 -2.83 5.12 -2.79
C ARG A 51 -2.26 4.39 -4.00
N CYS A 52 -2.13 3.07 -3.88
CA CYS A 52 -1.82 2.19 -5.00
C CYS A 52 -3.10 1.48 -5.44
N ALA A 53 -3.33 1.44 -6.75
CA ALA A 53 -4.43 0.72 -7.38
C ALA A 53 -3.88 -0.15 -8.50
N MET A 54 -4.52 -1.27 -8.81
CA MET A 54 -4.05 -2.12 -9.90
C MET A 54 -4.20 -1.42 -11.25
N LYS A 55 -3.20 -1.54 -12.13
CA LYS A 55 -3.24 -0.96 -13.49
C LYS A 55 -4.43 -1.45 -14.32
N ILE A 56 -5.01 -2.60 -13.97
CA ILE A 56 -6.20 -3.15 -14.63
C ILE A 56 -7.48 -2.41 -14.29
N TRP A 57 -7.53 -1.74 -13.14
CA TRP A 57 -8.65 -0.92 -12.67
C TRP A 57 -8.60 0.50 -13.22
N ARG A 58 -7.59 0.79 -14.05
CA ARG A 58 -7.51 2.07 -14.71
C ARG A 58 -8.54 2.15 -15.84
N CYS A 59 -9.45 3.12 -15.73
CA CYS A 59 -10.52 3.39 -16.66
C CYS A 59 -11.46 2.19 -16.85
N ASP A 60 -11.75 1.45 -15.78
CA ASP A 60 -12.67 0.30 -15.82
C ASP A 60 -14.12 0.66 -15.47
N GLY A 61 -14.38 1.89 -15.01
CA GLY A 61 -15.70 2.42 -14.69
C GLY A 61 -16.03 2.42 -13.20
N ASP A 62 -15.09 2.02 -12.33
CA ASP A 62 -15.21 2.05 -10.87
C ASP A 62 -14.10 2.93 -10.26
N ASN A 63 -14.33 3.45 -9.06
CA ASN A 63 -13.39 4.37 -8.40
C ASN A 63 -12.66 3.64 -7.27
N ASP A 64 -11.66 2.85 -7.65
CA ASP A 64 -10.78 2.10 -6.78
C ASP A 64 -9.76 3.01 -6.06
N CYS A 65 -9.37 4.14 -6.66
CA CYS A 65 -8.50 5.10 -5.95
C CYS A 65 -9.22 5.81 -4.78
N GLY A 66 -10.54 5.88 -4.80
CA GLY A 66 -11.38 6.71 -3.91
C GLY A 66 -11.34 8.22 -4.22
N ASP A 67 -10.46 8.66 -5.13
CA ASP A 67 -10.31 10.05 -5.60
C ASP A 67 -10.67 10.19 -7.10
N GLY A 68 -10.97 9.07 -7.78
CA GLY A 68 -11.26 9.02 -9.22
C GLY A 68 -10.04 9.28 -10.09
N SER A 69 -8.84 9.07 -9.54
CA SER A 69 -7.58 9.20 -10.30
C SER A 69 -7.34 8.04 -11.26
N ASP A 70 -8.04 6.94 -11.03
CA ASP A 70 -8.07 5.72 -11.82
C ASP A 70 -9.05 5.77 -12.99
N GLU A 71 -10.07 6.63 -12.92
CA GLU A 71 -11.13 6.82 -13.93
C GLU A 71 -10.74 7.78 -15.06
#